data_AF-A0A2I3FSH7-F1
#
_entry.id   AF-A0A2I3FSH7-F1
#
_cell.length_a   1.000
_cell.length_b   1.000
_cell.length_c   1.000
_cell.angle_alpha   90.00
_cell.angle_beta   90.00
_cell.angle_gamma   90.00
#
_symmetry.space_group_name_H-M   'P 1'
#
loop_
_entity.id
_entity.type
_entity.pdbx_description
1 polymer ?
#
loop_
_entity_poly.entity_id
_entity_poly.type
_entity_poly.pdbx_seq_one_letter_code
_entity_poly.pdbx_strand_id
1 'polypeptide(L)'
;YSIQRSAFDRCATLSQSGGAFPIANGPNLTLLVRQLLFFYKQSEDSKRLIWLYQNLIKHSALFVKQLDGSERLTCLFQIKRLMSLCCRLLQNCNDDSLNVALPMRMLEVFSSENTYLPVLQDASYVVSVIEQILHYMIHNGYYRSLYLLINSKLPSSIEYSDLSRVPIAKILLENVLKPLHFTYNSCPEGARQQVFTAFTEEFLAAPFTDQIFHFIIPALADSQTVFPYEPFLNALLLIESRCSRRSGGAPWLFYFVLTVGENYLGALSEEGLLVYLRVLQTFLSQLPVSPASASCHDSASDSEEESEEADKPSSPEDGRLSVSYITEECLKKLDTKQQTNTLLNLVWRDSASEEVFTTMASVCHTLMVQHRMMVPKVRVYK
;
A
#
# COMPACT_ATOMS: atom_id res chain seq x y z
N TYR A 1 -5.52 15.29 -33.91
CA TYR A 1 -5.75 16.43 -32.99
C TYR A 1 -4.87 17.66 -33.26
N SER A 2 -4.52 17.96 -34.52
CA SER A 2 -3.63 19.10 -34.85
C SER A 2 -4.25 20.46 -34.48
N ILE A 3 -5.53 20.65 -34.82
CA ILE A 3 -6.28 21.89 -34.52
C ILE A 3 -6.32 22.16 -33.01
N GLN A 4 -6.63 21.15 -32.21
CA GLN A 4 -6.74 21.28 -30.75
C GLN A 4 -5.39 21.60 -30.10
N ARG A 5 -4.30 20.99 -30.57
CA ARG A 5 -2.94 21.31 -30.12
C ARG A 5 -2.57 22.76 -30.43
N SER A 6 -2.86 23.21 -31.66
CA SER A 6 -2.60 24.60 -32.04
C SER A 6 -3.39 25.60 -31.18
N ALA A 7 -4.62 25.25 -30.78
CA ALA A 7 -5.44 26.09 -29.92
C ALA A 7 -4.86 26.18 -28.51
N PHE A 8 -4.43 25.05 -27.94
CA PHE A 8 -3.73 25.02 -26.65
C PHE A 8 -2.45 25.85 -26.71
N ASP A 9 -1.62 25.67 -27.74
CA ASP A 9 -0.35 26.38 -27.88
C ASP A 9 -0.56 27.89 -28.00
N ARG A 10 -1.58 28.33 -28.76
CA ARG A 10 -1.96 29.75 -28.82
C ARG A 10 -2.34 30.29 -27.43
N CYS A 11 -3.22 29.61 -26.70
CA CYS A 11 -3.58 30.02 -25.34
C CYS A 11 -2.35 30.08 -24.42
N ALA A 12 -1.48 29.07 -24.46
CA ALA A 12 -0.26 29.03 -23.66
C ALA A 12 0.72 30.18 -23.99
N THR A 13 0.91 30.51 -25.26
CA THR A 13 1.77 31.64 -25.69
C THR A 13 1.21 33.00 -25.25
N LEU A 14 -0.10 33.23 -25.41
CA LEU A 14 -0.77 34.45 -24.95
C LEU A 14 -0.67 34.63 -23.43
N SER A 15 -0.52 33.52 -22.70
CA SER A 15 -0.36 33.53 -21.25
C SER A 15 1.02 33.97 -20.78
N GLN A 16 2.06 33.78 -21.60
CA GLN A 16 3.44 34.13 -21.28
C GLN A 16 3.77 35.57 -21.66
N SER A 17 3.10 36.13 -22.67
CA SER A 17 3.36 37.47 -23.19
C SER A 17 2.66 38.60 -22.45
N GLY A 18 2.08 38.35 -21.26
CA GLY A 18 1.32 39.34 -20.49
C GLY A 18 0.05 39.85 -21.19
N GLY A 19 -0.48 39.09 -22.16
CA GLY A 19 -1.66 39.48 -22.94
C GLY A 19 -3.00 39.25 -22.23
N ALA A 20 -4.11 39.33 -22.98
CA ALA A 20 -5.49 39.22 -22.47
C ALA A 20 -5.87 37.88 -21.82
N PHE A 21 -4.96 36.91 -21.74
CA PHE A 21 -5.18 35.58 -21.16
C PHE A 21 -4.15 35.31 -20.05
N PRO A 22 -4.32 35.83 -18.82
CA PRO A 22 -3.34 35.64 -17.77
C PRO A 22 -3.30 34.17 -17.30
N ILE A 23 -2.11 33.59 -17.13
CA ILE A 23 -1.95 32.22 -16.60
C ILE A 23 -2.34 32.11 -15.11
N ALA A 24 -2.17 33.20 -14.37
CA ALA A 24 -2.59 33.34 -12.98
C ALA A 24 -4.10 33.59 -12.88
N ASN A 25 -4.89 32.73 -13.52
CA ASN A 25 -6.34 32.81 -13.56
C ASN A 25 -6.96 31.40 -13.59
N GLY A 26 -7.79 31.07 -12.59
CA GLY A 26 -8.37 29.73 -12.40
C GLY A 26 -9.18 29.20 -13.59
N PRO A 27 -10.15 29.97 -14.13
CA PRO A 27 -10.85 29.63 -15.37
C PRO A 27 -9.94 29.31 -16.56
N ASN A 28 -8.87 30.07 -16.74
CA ASN A 28 -7.92 29.86 -17.84
C ASN A 28 -7.15 28.54 -17.66
N LEU A 29 -6.71 28.23 -16.45
CA LEU A 29 -6.10 26.95 -16.11
C LEU A 29 -7.09 25.79 -16.35
N THR A 30 -8.34 25.94 -15.94
CA THR A 30 -9.41 24.96 -16.16
C THR A 30 -9.63 24.68 -17.65
N LEU A 31 -9.60 25.72 -18.49
CA LEU A 31 -9.68 25.58 -19.95
C LEU A 31 -8.49 24.82 -20.53
N LEU A 32 -7.27 25.19 -20.14
CA LEU A 32 -6.03 24.55 -20.61
C LEU A 32 -5.97 23.08 -20.21
N VAL A 33 -6.36 22.76 -18.97
CA VAL A 33 -6.47 21.39 -18.48
C VAL A 33 -7.48 20.60 -19.31
N ARG A 34 -8.68 21.15 -19.54
CA ARG A 34 -9.71 20.50 -20.36
C ARG A 34 -9.19 20.20 -21.76
N GLN A 35 -8.54 21.18 -22.40
CA GLN A 35 -8.00 21.03 -23.75
C GLN A 35 -6.94 19.94 -23.78
N LEU A 36 -5.95 19.99 -22.88
CA LEU A 36 -4.87 19.01 -22.88
C LEU A 36 -5.41 17.60 -22.62
N LEU A 37 -6.25 17.41 -21.60
CA LEU A 37 -6.83 16.11 -21.28
C LEU A 37 -7.67 15.51 -22.43
N PHE A 38 -8.22 16.36 -23.32
CA PHE A 38 -8.99 15.91 -24.47
C PHE A 38 -8.11 15.28 -25.56
N PHE A 39 -6.95 15.85 -25.87
CA PHE A 39 -6.10 15.37 -26.98
C PHE A 39 -4.79 14.68 -26.54
N TYR A 40 -4.50 14.64 -25.25
CA TYR A 40 -3.19 14.22 -24.74
C TYR A 40 -2.77 12.85 -25.25
N LYS A 41 -1.59 12.80 -25.87
CA LYS A 41 -0.88 11.57 -26.20
C LYS A 41 0.57 11.71 -25.74
N GLN A 42 1.03 10.79 -24.88
CA GLN A 42 2.34 10.88 -24.22
C GLN A 42 3.50 11.10 -25.19
N SER A 43 3.53 10.40 -26.32
CA SER A 43 4.59 10.52 -27.34
C SER A 43 4.66 11.89 -28.04
N GLU A 44 3.57 12.66 -28.03
CA GLU A 44 3.46 13.93 -28.77
C GLU A 44 3.34 15.15 -27.85
N ASP A 45 2.78 14.98 -26.64
CA ASP A 45 2.30 16.07 -25.80
C ASP A 45 2.99 16.16 -24.43
N SER A 46 4.06 15.38 -24.19
CA SER A 46 4.80 15.39 -22.91
C SER A 46 5.31 16.78 -22.52
N LYS A 47 5.82 17.57 -23.48
CA LYS A 47 6.26 18.96 -23.20
C LYS A 47 5.12 19.87 -22.77
N ARG A 48 3.93 19.73 -23.40
CA ARG A 48 2.72 20.50 -23.03
C ARG A 48 2.24 20.13 -21.63
N LEU A 49 2.30 18.85 -21.29
CA LEU A 49 1.95 18.36 -19.96
C LEU A 49 2.89 18.87 -18.89
N ILE A 50 4.21 18.79 -19.12
CA ILE A 50 5.22 19.32 -18.20
C ILE A 50 4.96 20.80 -17.92
N TRP A 51 4.76 21.59 -18.98
CA TRP A 51 4.46 23.01 -18.84
C TRP A 51 3.16 23.24 -18.04
N LEU A 52 2.10 22.48 -18.31
CA LEU A 52 0.85 22.63 -17.60
C LEU A 52 0.99 22.28 -16.12
N TYR A 53 1.64 21.15 -15.78
CA TYR A 53 1.87 20.73 -14.40
C TYR A 53 2.67 21.76 -13.60
N GLN A 54 3.72 22.34 -14.18
CA GLN A 54 4.48 23.42 -13.55
C GLN A 54 3.59 24.62 -13.20
N ASN A 55 2.70 25.03 -14.11
CA ASN A 55 1.79 26.13 -13.87
C ASN A 55 0.71 25.78 -12.84
N LEU A 56 0.18 24.56 -12.86
CA LEU A 56 -0.79 24.08 -11.87
C LEU A 56 -0.20 24.03 -10.46
N ILE A 57 1.05 23.59 -10.31
CA ILE A 57 1.75 23.60 -9.02
C ILE A 57 1.98 25.03 -8.55
N LYS A 58 2.47 25.91 -9.44
CA LYS A 58 2.75 27.31 -9.12
C LYS A 58 1.49 28.10 -8.74
N HIS A 59 0.36 27.80 -9.36
CA HIS A 59 -0.91 28.51 -9.22
C HIS A 59 -2.01 27.63 -8.61
N SER A 60 -1.63 26.66 -7.78
CA SER A 60 -2.53 25.64 -7.22
C SER A 60 -3.72 26.27 -6.50
N ALA A 61 -3.49 27.32 -5.70
CA ALA A 61 -4.54 28.02 -4.99
C ALA A 61 -5.61 28.62 -5.91
N LEU A 62 -5.22 29.18 -7.06
CA LEU A 62 -6.15 29.79 -8.02
C LEU A 62 -6.97 28.74 -8.74
N PHE A 63 -6.35 27.59 -9.05
CA PHE A 63 -7.03 26.46 -9.69
C PHE A 63 -8.01 25.78 -8.71
N VAL A 64 -7.57 25.52 -7.48
CA VAL A 64 -8.40 24.92 -6.43
C VAL A 64 -9.57 25.81 -6.03
N LYS A 65 -9.43 27.14 -6.09
CA LYS A 65 -10.54 28.07 -5.85
C LYS A 65 -11.75 27.82 -6.76
N GLN A 66 -11.58 27.17 -7.90
CA GLN A 66 -12.70 26.79 -8.77
C GLN A 66 -13.62 25.73 -8.14
N LEU A 67 -13.20 25.05 -7.07
CA LEU A 67 -14.03 24.12 -6.30
C LEU A 67 -15.09 24.82 -5.42
N ASP A 68 -15.00 26.13 -5.25
CA ASP A 68 -15.96 26.97 -4.51
C ASP A 68 -16.96 27.68 -5.45
N GLY A 69 -16.87 27.45 -6.76
CA GLY A 69 -17.67 28.14 -7.78
C GLY A 69 -18.62 27.22 -8.57
N SER A 70 -19.22 27.79 -9.62
CA SER A 70 -20.10 27.06 -10.54
C SER A 70 -19.42 25.91 -11.27
N GLU A 71 -18.09 25.96 -11.44
CA GLU A 71 -17.27 24.95 -12.11
C GLU A 71 -16.78 23.83 -11.17
N ARG A 72 -17.29 23.75 -9.94
CA ARG A 72 -16.82 22.81 -8.91
C ARG A 72 -16.68 21.37 -9.41
N LEU A 73 -17.72 20.82 -10.04
CA LEU A 73 -17.72 19.44 -10.52
C LEU A 73 -16.71 19.24 -11.66
N THR A 74 -16.62 20.21 -12.57
CA THR A 74 -15.63 20.22 -13.66
C THR A 74 -14.21 20.22 -13.11
N CYS A 75 -13.90 21.12 -12.17
CA CYS A 75 -12.59 21.25 -11.56
C CYS A 75 -12.19 19.96 -10.82
N LEU A 76 -13.09 19.41 -10.00
CA LEU A 76 -12.82 18.16 -9.28
C LEU A 76 -12.54 17.00 -10.24
N PHE A 77 -13.34 16.87 -11.30
CA PHE A 77 -13.12 15.85 -12.32
C PHE A 77 -11.76 16.02 -13.02
N GLN A 78 -11.38 17.26 -13.32
CA GLN A 78 -10.08 17.55 -13.92
C GLN A 78 -8.93 17.17 -13.00
N ILE A 79 -8.99 17.50 -11.70
CA ILE A 79 -7.98 17.10 -10.71
C ILE A 79 -7.86 15.57 -10.69
N LYS A 80 -8.98 14.86 -10.54
CA LYS A 80 -9.02 13.38 -10.57
C LYS A 80 -8.34 12.81 -11.82
N ARG A 81 -8.66 13.34 -13.01
CA ARG A 81 -8.07 12.91 -14.30
C ARG A 81 -6.57 13.19 -14.39
N LEU A 82 -6.11 14.35 -13.92
CA LEU A 82 -4.68 14.70 -13.88
C LEU A 82 -3.92 13.77 -12.93
N MET A 83 -4.48 13.48 -11.74
CA MET A 83 -3.84 12.57 -10.79
C MET A 83 -3.75 11.14 -11.32
N SER A 84 -4.79 10.63 -11.99
CA SER A 84 -4.73 9.33 -12.68
C SER A 84 -3.69 9.32 -13.80
N LEU A 85 -3.56 10.43 -14.54
CA LEU A 85 -2.49 10.56 -15.54
C LEU A 85 -1.10 10.52 -14.89
N CYS A 86 -0.91 11.18 -13.75
CA CYS A 86 0.34 11.04 -12.97
C CYS A 86 0.62 9.58 -12.58
N CYS A 87 -0.38 8.85 -12.08
CA CYS A 87 -0.22 7.44 -11.71
C CYS A 87 0.28 6.62 -12.91
N ARG A 88 -0.33 6.81 -14.09
CA ARG A 88 0.07 6.12 -15.32
C ARG A 88 1.50 6.46 -15.77
N LEU A 89 1.90 7.72 -15.65
CA LEU A 89 3.27 8.14 -15.97
C LEU A 89 4.29 7.50 -15.01
N LEU A 90 3.95 7.41 -13.71
CA LEU A 90 4.81 6.79 -12.71
C LEU A 90 4.97 5.27 -12.89
N GLN A 91 3.99 4.58 -13.49
CA GLN A 91 4.14 3.15 -13.82
C GLN A 91 5.23 2.89 -14.87
N ASN A 92 5.60 3.92 -15.67
CA ASN A 92 6.67 3.85 -16.65
C ASN A 92 8.02 4.34 -16.10
N CYS A 93 8.25 4.26 -14.78
CA CYS A 93 9.45 4.80 -14.11
C CYS A 93 10.78 4.17 -14.53
N ASN A 94 10.74 3.03 -15.22
CA ASN A 94 11.91 2.33 -15.78
C ASN A 94 12.37 2.92 -17.11
N ASP A 95 11.57 3.79 -17.73
CA ASP A 95 12.01 4.57 -18.88
C ASP A 95 12.79 5.80 -18.39
N ASP A 96 14.11 5.75 -18.52
CA ASP A 96 15.03 6.83 -18.07
C ASP A 96 14.75 8.18 -18.75
N SER A 97 13.99 8.20 -19.85
CA SER A 97 13.56 9.44 -20.50
C SER A 97 12.44 10.17 -19.74
N LEU A 98 11.75 9.50 -18.81
CA LEU A 98 10.62 10.04 -18.05
C LEU A 98 11.04 10.51 -16.66
N ASN A 99 10.96 11.82 -16.45
CA ASN A 99 11.19 12.41 -15.13
C ASN A 99 9.99 12.21 -14.20
N VAL A 100 10.15 11.35 -13.19
CA VAL A 100 9.13 11.02 -12.17
C VAL A 100 8.88 12.15 -11.16
N ALA A 101 9.78 13.13 -11.05
CA ALA A 101 9.69 14.18 -10.02
C ALA A 101 8.46 15.06 -10.17
N LEU A 102 8.08 15.41 -11.41
CA LEU A 102 6.94 16.30 -11.64
C LEU A 102 5.59 15.59 -11.40
N PRO A 103 5.35 14.35 -11.89
CA PRO A 103 4.19 13.57 -11.46
C PRO A 103 4.12 13.37 -9.94
N MET A 104 5.23 13.05 -9.28
CA MET A 104 5.28 12.93 -7.81
C MET A 104 4.88 14.24 -7.12
N ARG A 105 5.41 15.37 -7.59
CA ARG A 105 5.07 16.69 -7.03
C ARG A 105 3.61 17.03 -7.23
N MET A 106 3.01 16.67 -8.37
CA MET A 106 1.57 16.83 -8.60
C MET A 106 0.75 16.02 -7.59
N LEU A 107 1.11 14.76 -7.34
CA LEU A 107 0.44 13.91 -6.35
C LEU A 107 0.56 14.49 -4.95
N GLU A 108 1.74 14.95 -4.55
CA GLU A 108 1.99 15.56 -3.25
C GLU A 108 1.13 16.83 -3.06
N VAL A 109 1.16 17.74 -4.03
CA VAL A 109 0.43 19.02 -3.96
C VAL A 109 -1.07 18.77 -3.96
N PHE A 110 -1.61 18.03 -4.94
CA PHE A 110 -3.06 17.92 -5.13
C PHE A 110 -3.73 16.84 -4.27
N SER A 111 -2.98 16.07 -3.47
CA SER A 111 -3.55 15.26 -2.39
C SER A 111 -3.44 15.94 -1.01
N SER A 112 -2.70 17.04 -0.87
CA SER A 112 -2.41 17.67 0.43
C SER A 112 -3.49 18.63 0.88
N GLU A 113 -3.94 18.50 2.13
CA GLU A 113 -4.87 19.45 2.79
C GLU A 113 -4.37 20.89 2.73
N ASN A 114 -3.05 21.10 2.83
CA ASN A 114 -2.41 22.41 2.79
C ASN A 114 -2.68 23.17 1.47
N THR A 115 -2.97 22.44 0.39
CA THR A 115 -3.30 23.04 -0.91
C THR A 115 -4.74 23.55 -0.96
N TYR A 116 -5.65 22.96 -0.19
CA TYR A 116 -7.09 23.24 -0.27
C TYR A 116 -7.58 24.09 0.90
N LEU A 117 -7.12 23.83 2.12
CA LEU A 117 -7.64 24.45 3.34
C LEU A 117 -7.54 25.98 3.35
N PRO A 118 -6.41 26.61 2.95
CA PRO A 118 -6.32 28.08 2.93
C PRO A 118 -7.28 28.74 1.93
N VAL A 119 -7.72 27.99 0.92
CA VAL A 119 -8.54 28.50 -0.20
C VAL A 119 -10.03 28.26 0.04
N LEU A 120 -10.39 27.05 0.49
CA LEU A 120 -11.79 26.63 0.66
C LEU A 120 -12.31 26.93 2.06
N GLN A 121 -11.44 27.07 3.06
CA GLN A 121 -11.76 27.46 4.43
C GLN A 121 -12.79 26.57 5.16
N ASP A 122 -13.07 25.38 4.63
CA ASP A 122 -13.94 24.36 5.23
C ASP A 122 -13.17 23.03 5.29
N ALA A 123 -12.75 22.63 6.49
CA ALA A 123 -11.99 21.41 6.72
C ALA A 123 -12.77 20.14 6.33
N SER A 124 -14.08 20.11 6.58
CA SER A 124 -14.91 18.94 6.28
C SER A 124 -15.06 18.74 4.76
N TYR A 125 -15.24 19.84 4.03
CA TYR A 125 -15.30 19.82 2.57
C TYR A 125 -13.93 19.49 1.94
N VAL A 126 -12.83 19.99 2.51
CA VAL A 126 -11.46 19.66 2.07
C VAL A 126 -11.19 18.16 2.21
N VAL A 127 -11.52 17.57 3.37
CA VAL A 127 -11.42 16.12 3.57
C VAL A 127 -12.24 15.37 2.51
N SER A 128 -13.47 15.81 2.25
CA SER A 128 -14.34 15.21 1.23
C SER A 128 -13.73 15.23 -0.18
N VAL A 129 -13.12 16.36 -0.57
CA VAL A 129 -12.42 16.50 -1.85
C VAL A 129 -11.23 15.54 -1.94
N ILE A 130 -10.43 15.44 -0.87
CA ILE A 130 -9.24 14.59 -0.85
C ILE A 130 -9.63 13.11 -0.88
N GLU A 131 -10.62 12.68 -0.09
CA GLU A 131 -11.16 11.32 -0.12
C GLU A 131 -11.54 10.92 -1.54
N GLN A 132 -12.27 11.79 -2.23
CA GLN A 132 -12.72 11.55 -3.60
C GLN A 132 -11.57 11.49 -4.62
N ILE A 133 -10.52 12.30 -4.44
CA ILE A 133 -9.33 12.27 -5.30
C ILE A 133 -8.55 10.98 -5.06
N LEU A 134 -8.27 10.64 -3.81
CA LEU A 134 -7.53 9.43 -3.43
C LEU A 134 -8.27 8.17 -3.87
N HIS A 135 -9.57 8.07 -3.61
CA HIS A 135 -10.39 6.94 -4.05
C HIS A 135 -10.36 6.76 -5.57
N TYR A 136 -10.47 7.87 -6.32
CA TYR A 136 -10.35 7.83 -7.78
C TYR A 136 -8.95 7.37 -8.22
N MET A 137 -7.88 7.88 -7.61
CA MET A 137 -6.50 7.48 -7.94
C MET A 137 -6.26 5.99 -7.69
N ILE A 138 -6.75 5.47 -6.57
CA ILE A 138 -6.60 4.06 -6.19
C ILE A 138 -7.28 3.15 -7.21
N HIS A 139 -8.52 3.47 -7.62
CA HIS A 139 -9.20 2.74 -8.69
C HIS A 139 -8.47 2.82 -10.04
N ASN A 140 -7.51 3.73 -10.19
CA ASN A 140 -6.70 3.89 -11.40
C ASN A 140 -5.23 3.43 -11.20
N GLY A 141 -5.00 2.50 -10.26
CA GLY A 141 -3.72 1.81 -10.09
C GLY A 141 -2.65 2.61 -9.34
N TYR A 142 -3.05 3.43 -8.37
CA TYR A 142 -2.13 4.22 -7.54
C TYR A 142 -1.15 3.35 -6.76
N TYR A 143 -1.62 2.29 -6.10
CA TYR A 143 -0.75 1.39 -5.34
C TYR A 143 0.19 0.64 -6.25
N ARG A 144 -0.27 0.21 -7.42
CA ARG A 144 0.61 -0.35 -8.45
C ARG A 144 1.70 0.63 -8.89
N SER A 145 1.37 1.90 -9.09
CA SER A 145 2.35 2.95 -9.42
C SER A 145 3.40 3.12 -8.32
N LEU A 146 2.97 3.17 -7.05
CA LEU A 146 3.89 3.29 -5.92
C LEU A 146 4.78 2.07 -5.77
N TYR A 147 4.23 0.85 -5.91
CA TYR A 147 4.99 -0.39 -5.87
C TYR A 147 6.11 -0.39 -6.92
N LEU A 148 5.80 -0.05 -8.17
CA LEU A 148 6.80 0.01 -9.24
C LEU A 148 7.86 1.08 -8.96
N LEU A 149 7.44 2.25 -8.47
CA LEU A 149 8.34 3.36 -8.18
C LEU A 149 9.30 3.03 -7.03
N ILE A 150 8.81 2.39 -5.97
CA ILE A 150 9.62 1.93 -4.83
C ILE A 150 10.70 0.96 -5.31
N ASN A 151 10.32 -0.04 -6.09
CA ASN A 151 11.26 -1.05 -6.59
C ASN A 151 12.25 -0.51 -7.63
N SER A 152 11.89 0.57 -8.33
CA SER A 152 12.73 1.19 -9.37
C SER A 152 13.67 2.27 -8.81
N LYS A 153 13.24 3.04 -7.80
CA LYS A 153 13.95 4.24 -7.34
C LYS A 153 14.61 4.09 -5.97
N LEU A 154 14.25 3.09 -5.18
CA LEU A 154 14.94 2.80 -3.92
C LEU A 154 16.00 1.70 -4.13
N PRO A 155 17.22 1.87 -3.57
CA PRO A 155 18.22 0.81 -3.57
C PRO A 155 17.68 -0.47 -2.94
N SER A 156 18.06 -1.65 -3.43
CA SER A 156 17.66 -2.93 -2.83
C SER A 156 18.20 -3.11 -1.41
N SER A 157 19.35 -2.52 -1.10
CA SER A 157 19.95 -2.52 0.24
C SER A 157 19.34 -1.52 1.22
N ILE A 158 18.22 -0.88 0.88
CA ILE A 158 17.60 0.12 1.76
C ILE A 158 16.99 -0.54 2.99
N GLU A 159 17.34 -0.03 4.16
CA GLU A 159 16.71 -0.42 5.42
C GLU A 159 15.80 0.69 5.95
N TYR A 160 14.85 0.34 6.81
CA TYR A 160 14.03 1.35 7.50
C TYR A 160 14.86 2.37 8.29
N SER A 161 15.99 1.95 8.85
CA SER A 161 16.95 2.81 9.56
C SER A 161 17.50 3.95 8.68
N ASP A 162 17.49 3.80 7.35
CA ASP A 162 17.99 4.77 6.38
C ASP A 162 16.96 5.84 5.98
N LEU A 163 15.76 5.87 6.58
CA LEU A 163 14.68 6.82 6.24
C LEU A 163 15.14 8.29 6.21
N SER A 164 16.06 8.66 7.11
CA SER A 164 16.62 10.02 7.20
C SER A 164 17.66 10.33 6.12
N ARG A 165 18.32 9.31 5.56
CA ARG A 165 19.40 9.42 4.57
C ARG A 165 18.89 9.44 3.14
N VAL A 166 17.70 8.88 2.90
CA VAL A 166 17.09 8.77 1.56
C VAL A 166 15.78 9.56 1.53
N PRO A 167 15.79 10.87 1.17
CA PRO A 167 14.61 11.73 1.25
C PRO A 167 13.40 11.23 0.46
N ILE A 168 13.62 10.59 -0.70
CA ILE A 168 12.56 10.02 -1.51
C ILE A 168 11.87 8.82 -0.83
N ALA A 169 12.58 8.08 0.02
CA ALA A 169 12.02 6.93 0.73
C ALA A 169 10.92 7.37 1.70
N LYS A 170 11.15 8.45 2.45
CA LYS A 170 10.15 9.06 3.32
C LYS A 170 8.90 9.51 2.54
N ILE A 171 9.10 10.20 1.42
CA ILE A 171 7.98 10.67 0.58
C ILE A 171 7.16 9.48 0.06
N LEU A 172 7.82 8.40 -0.39
CA LEU A 172 7.13 7.21 -0.88
C LEU A 172 6.34 6.50 0.21
N LEU A 173 6.93 6.36 1.41
CA LEU A 173 6.26 5.79 2.57
C LEU A 173 5.01 6.59 2.96
N GLU A 174 5.13 7.93 3.04
CA GLU A 174 4.00 8.81 3.32
C GLU A 174 2.88 8.66 2.26
N ASN A 175 3.24 8.49 0.98
CA ASN A 175 2.28 8.25 -0.09
C ASN A 175 1.61 6.87 0.00
N VAL A 176 2.31 5.83 0.49
CA VAL A 176 1.71 4.51 0.75
C VAL A 176 0.70 4.59 1.90
N LEU A 177 1.06 5.25 3.00
CA LEU A 177 0.25 5.33 4.22
C LEU A 177 -0.97 6.24 4.06
N LYS A 178 -0.79 7.40 3.44
CA LYS A 178 -1.80 8.47 3.43
C LYS A 178 -3.21 8.02 3.07
N PRO A 179 -3.45 7.25 1.98
CA PRO A 179 -4.81 6.85 1.65
C PRO A 179 -5.42 5.87 2.66
N LEU A 180 -4.63 5.15 3.44
CA LEU A 180 -5.15 4.18 4.43
C LEU A 180 -5.77 4.87 5.66
N HIS A 181 -5.34 6.09 5.97
CA HIS A 181 -5.82 6.84 7.14
C HIS A 181 -7.19 7.51 6.93
N PHE A 182 -7.68 7.61 5.70
CA PHE A 182 -9.00 8.19 5.42
C PHE A 182 -10.13 7.19 5.69
N THR A 183 -11.29 7.72 6.10
CA THR A 183 -12.50 6.92 6.32
C THR A 183 -13.33 6.76 5.05
N TYR A 184 -13.16 7.65 4.06
CA TYR A 184 -13.86 7.67 2.78
C TYR A 184 -15.38 7.84 2.91
N ASN A 185 -15.82 8.60 3.90
CA ASN A 185 -17.24 8.84 4.16
C ASN A 185 -17.93 9.62 3.02
N SER A 186 -17.15 10.34 2.21
CA SER A 186 -17.64 11.10 1.05
C SER A 186 -17.71 10.30 -0.25
N CYS A 187 -17.33 9.03 -0.21
CA CYS A 187 -17.29 8.14 -1.37
C CYS A 187 -18.42 7.09 -1.29
N PRO A 188 -18.67 6.30 -2.36
CA PRO A 188 -19.65 5.23 -2.31
C PRO A 188 -19.40 4.24 -1.17
N GLU A 189 -20.46 3.60 -0.69
CA GLU A 189 -20.38 2.58 0.37
C GLU A 189 -19.35 1.50 0.01
N GLY A 190 -18.50 1.14 0.98
CA GLY A 190 -17.39 0.22 0.76
C GLY A 190 -16.14 0.83 0.11
N ALA A 191 -16.07 2.15 -0.09
CA ALA A 191 -14.87 2.80 -0.64
C ALA A 191 -13.61 2.51 0.20
N ARG A 192 -13.69 2.60 1.54
CA ARG A 192 -12.56 2.26 2.42
C ARG A 192 -12.10 0.80 2.25
N GLN A 193 -13.06 -0.11 2.04
CA GLN A 193 -12.77 -1.52 1.77
C GLN A 193 -12.02 -1.69 0.44
N GLN A 194 -12.46 -0.98 -0.60
CA GLN A 194 -11.79 -1.00 -1.90
C GLN A 194 -10.35 -0.47 -1.82
N VAL A 195 -10.11 0.55 -0.98
CA VAL A 195 -8.77 1.08 -0.72
C VAL A 195 -7.85 0.00 -0.13
N PHE A 196 -8.29 -0.68 0.92
CA PHE A 196 -7.51 -1.78 1.50
C PHE A 196 -7.37 -2.96 0.53
N THR A 197 -8.39 -3.25 -0.28
CA THR A 197 -8.33 -4.31 -1.30
C THR A 197 -7.25 -4.00 -2.34
N ALA A 198 -7.23 -2.78 -2.88
CA ALA A 198 -6.22 -2.37 -3.84
C ALA A 198 -4.81 -2.36 -3.21
N PHE A 199 -4.67 -1.92 -1.94
CA PHE A 199 -3.40 -2.01 -1.23
C PHE A 199 -2.91 -3.46 -1.11
N THR A 200 -3.78 -4.37 -0.67
CA THR A 200 -3.47 -5.80 -0.55
C THR A 200 -3.08 -6.40 -1.90
N GLU A 201 -3.91 -6.24 -2.94
CA GLU A 201 -3.74 -6.90 -4.24
C GLU A 201 -2.60 -6.31 -5.08
N GLU A 202 -2.47 -4.98 -5.11
CA GLU A 202 -1.49 -4.32 -5.99
C GLU A 202 -0.11 -4.14 -5.33
N PHE A 203 -0.04 -4.18 -4.00
CA PHE A 203 1.16 -3.81 -3.24
C PHE A 203 1.75 -4.96 -2.40
N LEU A 204 0.92 -5.77 -1.74
CA LEU A 204 1.38 -6.77 -0.76
C LEU A 204 1.26 -8.24 -1.23
N ALA A 205 0.40 -8.54 -2.21
CA ALA A 205 0.13 -9.92 -2.62
C ALA A 205 1.22 -10.54 -3.52
N ALA A 206 2.11 -9.73 -4.07
CA ALA A 206 3.24 -10.22 -4.87
C ALA A 206 4.39 -10.71 -3.98
N PRO A 207 5.26 -11.62 -4.48
CA PRO A 207 6.51 -11.95 -3.79
C PRO A 207 7.30 -10.71 -3.42
N PHE A 208 7.69 -10.63 -2.14
CA PHE A 208 8.37 -9.45 -1.62
C PHE A 208 9.72 -9.27 -2.29
N THR A 209 10.00 -8.02 -2.64
CA THR A 209 11.34 -7.54 -2.97
C THR A 209 12.04 -7.10 -1.70
N ASP A 210 13.36 -6.89 -1.77
CA ASP A 210 14.15 -6.39 -0.64
C ASP A 210 13.59 -5.06 -0.10
N GLN A 211 13.18 -4.13 -0.98
CA GLN A 211 12.62 -2.84 -0.56
C GLN A 211 11.30 -2.99 0.20
N ILE A 212 10.44 -3.93 -0.21
CA ILE A 212 9.19 -4.18 0.50
C ILE A 212 9.51 -4.82 1.86
N PHE A 213 10.38 -5.83 1.89
CA PHE A 213 10.66 -6.62 3.08
C PHE A 213 11.49 -5.89 4.14
N HIS A 214 12.55 -5.18 3.76
CA HIS A 214 13.50 -4.53 4.67
C HIS A 214 13.17 -3.06 4.98
N PHE A 215 12.36 -2.40 4.13
CA PHE A 215 12.00 -1.00 4.31
C PHE A 215 10.51 -0.79 4.56
N ILE A 216 9.63 -1.18 3.62
CA ILE A 216 8.20 -0.85 3.76
C ILE A 216 7.52 -1.58 4.92
N ILE A 217 7.67 -2.90 5.03
CA ILE A 217 6.99 -3.67 6.09
C ILE A 217 7.45 -3.21 7.49
N PRO A 218 8.76 -3.08 7.79
CA PRO A 218 9.22 -2.58 9.08
C PRO A 218 8.73 -1.17 9.37
N ALA A 219 8.67 -0.29 8.34
CA ALA A 219 8.13 1.04 8.50
C ALA A 219 6.64 1.01 8.91
N LEU A 220 5.83 0.18 8.24
CA LEU A 220 4.40 0.04 8.56
C LEU A 220 4.15 -0.65 9.91
N ALA A 221 5.12 -1.44 10.39
CA ALA A 221 5.07 -2.02 11.72
C ALA A 221 5.43 -1.02 12.82
N ASP A 222 6.14 0.07 12.50
CA ASP A 222 6.51 1.08 13.49
C ASP A 222 5.28 1.79 14.05
N SER A 223 5.12 1.72 15.37
CA SER A 223 4.09 2.42 16.15
C SER A 223 3.89 3.89 15.78
N GLN A 224 4.95 4.60 15.36
CA GLN A 224 4.92 6.01 14.99
C GLN A 224 4.20 6.26 13.66
N THR A 225 4.08 5.26 12.80
CA THR A 225 3.34 5.37 11.53
C THR A 225 1.83 5.23 11.71
N VAL A 226 1.38 4.72 12.85
CA VAL A 226 -0.04 4.59 13.22
C VAL A 226 -0.86 3.84 12.14
N PHE A 227 -0.31 2.75 11.60
CA PHE A 227 -0.99 1.94 10.59
C PHE A 227 -2.41 1.52 11.07
N PRO A 228 -3.46 1.69 10.26
CA PRO A 228 -4.84 1.38 10.64
C PRO A 228 -5.09 -0.14 10.60
N TYR A 229 -4.48 -0.85 11.55
CA TYR A 229 -4.40 -2.31 11.57
C TYR A 229 -5.76 -3.00 11.71
N GLU A 230 -6.62 -2.57 12.64
CA GLU A 230 -7.95 -3.17 12.82
C GLU A 230 -8.88 -2.97 11.60
N PRO A 231 -8.99 -1.76 11.00
CA PRO A 231 -9.68 -1.58 9.73
C PRO A 231 -9.12 -2.45 8.60
N PHE A 232 -7.80 -2.63 8.54
CA PHE A 232 -7.13 -3.48 7.55
C PHE A 232 -7.50 -4.96 7.72
N LEU A 233 -7.49 -5.49 8.95
CA LEU A 233 -7.87 -6.89 9.21
C LEU A 233 -9.32 -7.19 8.81
N ASN A 234 -10.24 -6.28 9.14
CA ASN A 234 -11.64 -6.38 8.71
C ASN A 234 -11.74 -6.45 7.19
N ALA A 235 -10.91 -5.66 6.50
CA ALA A 235 -10.89 -5.67 5.05
C ALA A 235 -10.37 -6.98 4.47
N LEU A 236 -9.34 -7.58 5.06
CA LEU A 236 -8.80 -8.86 4.59
C LEU A 236 -9.83 -9.99 4.63
N LEU A 237 -10.61 -10.12 5.72
CA LEU A 237 -11.63 -11.17 5.82
C LEU A 237 -12.72 -11.04 4.75
N LEU A 238 -13.10 -9.81 4.40
CA LEU A 238 -14.09 -9.57 3.35
C LEU A 238 -13.56 -9.96 1.96
N ILE A 239 -12.25 -9.83 1.70
CA ILE A 239 -11.63 -10.26 0.44
C ILE A 239 -11.63 -11.79 0.35
N GLU A 240 -11.16 -12.46 1.40
CA GLU A 240 -11.09 -13.93 1.45
C GLU A 240 -12.48 -14.58 1.34
N SER A 241 -13.51 -13.99 1.97
CA SER A 241 -14.90 -14.48 1.83
C SER A 241 -15.44 -14.45 0.39
N ARG A 242 -14.86 -13.61 -0.49
CA ARG A 242 -15.27 -13.45 -1.89
C ARG A 242 -14.42 -14.27 -2.86
N CYS A 243 -13.20 -14.65 -2.46
CA CYS A 243 -12.24 -15.38 -3.28
C CYS A 243 -12.21 -16.87 -2.91
N SER A 244 -12.86 -17.71 -3.71
CA SER A 244 -12.86 -19.18 -3.52
C SER A 244 -11.56 -19.89 -3.95
N ARG A 245 -10.56 -19.14 -4.45
CA ARG A 245 -9.30 -19.69 -4.94
C ARG A 245 -8.20 -19.39 -3.93
N ARG A 246 -7.46 -20.45 -3.54
CA ARG A 246 -6.19 -20.33 -2.79
C ARG A 246 -5.32 -19.29 -3.48
N SER A 247 -5.14 -18.14 -2.84
CA SER A 247 -4.39 -17.04 -3.41
C SER A 247 -2.90 -17.37 -3.28
N GLY A 248 -2.16 -17.36 -4.38
CA GLY A 248 -0.68 -17.41 -4.33
C GLY A 248 -0.07 -16.25 -3.52
N GLY A 249 -0.89 -15.24 -3.19
CA GLY A 249 -0.55 -14.12 -2.33
C GLY A 249 -0.58 -14.41 -0.83
N ALA A 250 -1.20 -15.51 -0.39
CA ALA A 250 -1.52 -15.75 1.02
C ALA A 250 -0.29 -15.74 1.97
N PRO A 251 0.85 -16.38 1.65
CA PRO A 251 2.02 -16.35 2.55
C PRO A 251 2.57 -14.94 2.80
N TRP A 252 2.57 -14.10 1.76
CA TRP A 252 3.07 -12.72 1.84
C TRP A 252 2.16 -11.86 2.71
N LEU A 253 0.85 -11.94 2.47
CA LEU A 253 -0.15 -11.23 3.27
C LEU A 253 -0.13 -11.70 4.72
N PHE A 254 0.04 -13.01 4.95
CA PHE A 254 0.12 -13.54 6.30
C PHE A 254 1.34 -13.04 7.05
N TYR A 255 2.51 -13.04 6.41
CA TYR A 255 3.72 -12.45 6.97
C TYR A 255 3.52 -10.97 7.32
N PHE A 256 2.89 -10.20 6.43
CA PHE A 256 2.58 -8.79 6.68
C PHE A 256 1.70 -8.62 7.92
N VAL A 257 0.61 -9.39 8.02
CA VAL A 257 -0.31 -9.39 9.16
C VAL A 257 0.44 -9.69 10.46
N LEU A 258 1.26 -10.75 10.50
CA LEU A 258 2.01 -11.12 11.70
C LEU A 258 3.02 -10.06 12.09
N THR A 259 3.75 -9.51 11.12
CA THR A 259 4.85 -8.55 11.35
C THR A 259 4.32 -7.20 11.83
N VAL A 260 3.33 -6.64 11.13
CA VAL A 260 2.73 -5.37 11.53
C VAL A 260 1.95 -5.55 12.83
N GLY A 261 1.23 -6.67 12.96
CA GLY A 261 0.40 -6.97 14.12
C GLY A 261 1.14 -6.96 15.45
N GLU A 262 2.42 -7.38 15.50
CA GLU A 262 3.23 -7.40 16.74
C GLU A 262 3.09 -6.12 17.56
N ASN A 263 3.07 -4.94 16.94
CA ASN A 263 2.96 -3.66 17.68
C ASN A 263 1.51 -3.19 17.93
N TYR A 264 0.50 -3.83 17.32
CA TYR A 264 -0.89 -3.40 17.42
C TYR A 264 -1.80 -4.35 18.22
N LEU A 265 -1.37 -5.59 18.48
CA LEU A 265 -2.21 -6.58 19.18
C LEU A 265 -2.75 -6.10 20.54
N GLY A 266 -1.95 -5.35 21.30
CA GLY A 266 -2.36 -4.82 22.60
C GLY A 266 -3.37 -3.67 22.53
N ALA A 267 -3.55 -3.06 21.35
CA ALA A 267 -4.45 -1.93 21.13
C ALA A 267 -5.77 -2.32 20.43
N LEU A 268 -5.91 -3.57 20.00
CA LEU A 268 -7.12 -4.07 19.34
C LEU A 268 -8.31 -4.11 20.30
N SER A 269 -9.50 -3.83 19.77
CA SER A 269 -10.78 -4.11 20.44
C SER A 269 -10.99 -5.63 20.62
N GLU A 270 -12.01 -6.03 21.41
CA GLU A 270 -12.35 -7.45 21.54
C GLU A 270 -12.80 -8.04 20.20
N GLU A 271 -13.61 -7.29 19.46
CA GLU A 271 -14.00 -7.60 18.09
C GLU A 271 -12.78 -7.66 17.16
N GLY A 272 -11.84 -6.72 17.31
CA GLY A 272 -10.59 -6.66 16.55
C GLY A 272 -9.72 -7.90 16.77
N LEU A 273 -9.64 -8.40 18.01
CA LEU A 273 -8.91 -9.63 18.33
C LEU A 273 -9.58 -10.88 17.77
N LEU A 274 -10.92 -10.94 17.77
CA LEU A 274 -11.67 -12.01 17.11
C LEU A 274 -11.44 -12.00 15.60
N VAL A 275 -11.47 -10.81 14.98
CA VAL A 275 -11.15 -10.63 13.55
C VAL A 275 -9.73 -11.08 13.27
N TYR A 276 -8.76 -10.71 14.10
CA TYR A 276 -7.37 -11.18 14.00
C TYR A 276 -7.29 -12.72 14.05
N LEU A 277 -7.98 -13.36 14.99
CA LEU A 277 -8.01 -14.82 15.13
C LEU A 277 -8.59 -15.51 13.88
N ARG A 278 -9.65 -14.96 13.29
CA ARG A 278 -10.22 -15.45 12.01
C ARG A 278 -9.24 -15.27 10.84
N VAL A 279 -8.49 -14.16 10.82
CA VAL A 279 -7.43 -13.94 9.81
C VAL A 279 -6.35 -15.01 9.97
N LEU A 280 -5.91 -15.30 11.20
CA LEU A 280 -4.95 -16.39 11.45
C LEU A 280 -5.46 -17.73 10.95
N GLN A 281 -6.70 -18.11 11.28
CA GLN A 281 -7.32 -19.35 10.83
C GLN A 281 -7.32 -19.45 9.29
N THR A 282 -7.75 -18.37 8.64
CA THR A 282 -7.91 -18.32 7.18
C THR A 282 -6.57 -18.46 6.47
N PHE A 283 -5.60 -17.62 6.82
CA PHE A 283 -4.31 -17.58 6.11
C PHE A 283 -3.38 -18.73 6.47
N LEU A 284 -3.40 -19.20 7.71
CA LEU A 284 -2.59 -20.35 8.11
C LEU A 284 -2.95 -21.61 7.31
N SER A 285 -4.25 -21.84 7.08
CA SER A 285 -4.71 -22.98 6.26
C SER A 285 -4.25 -22.91 4.79
N GLN A 286 -3.85 -21.73 4.32
CA GLN A 286 -3.38 -21.48 2.96
C GLN A 286 -1.86 -21.50 2.82
N LEU A 287 -1.11 -21.61 3.91
CA LEU A 287 0.34 -21.71 3.85
C LEU A 287 0.77 -23.05 3.20
N PRO A 288 1.81 -23.02 2.34
CA PRO A 288 2.44 -24.23 1.85
C PRO A 288 2.90 -25.12 3.00
N VAL A 289 2.74 -26.43 2.85
CA VAL A 289 3.27 -27.39 3.82
C VAL A 289 4.80 -27.29 3.81
N SER A 290 5.39 -27.08 4.97
CA SER A 290 6.86 -27.04 5.09
C SER A 290 7.43 -28.41 4.68
N PRO A 291 8.40 -28.49 3.76
CA PRO A 291 9.02 -29.76 3.37
C PRO A 291 9.90 -30.37 4.47
N ALA A 292 10.10 -29.67 5.59
CA ALA A 292 10.88 -30.15 6.72
C ALA A 292 10.17 -31.28 7.48
N SER A 293 10.26 -32.49 6.92
CA SER A 293 10.23 -33.83 7.57
C SER A 293 9.71 -34.94 6.64
N ALA A 294 9.97 -34.84 5.32
CA ALA A 294 9.85 -35.99 4.42
C ALA A 294 11.13 -36.87 4.38
N SER A 295 12.18 -36.53 5.12
CA SER A 295 13.38 -37.36 5.27
C SER A 295 13.38 -38.15 6.59
N CYS A 296 12.37 -39.00 6.79
CA CYS A 296 12.59 -40.22 7.56
C CYS A 296 13.00 -41.32 6.58
N HIS A 297 14.21 -41.20 6.03
CA HIS A 297 14.91 -42.35 5.49
C HIS A 297 16.02 -42.67 6.48
N ASP A 298 15.82 -43.78 7.20
CA ASP A 298 16.86 -44.49 7.94
C ASP A 298 18.08 -44.65 7.03
N SER A 299 19.14 -43.93 7.32
CA SER A 299 20.49 -44.23 6.84
C SER A 299 21.46 -43.67 7.86
N ALA A 300 21.85 -44.54 8.79
CA ALA A 300 23.05 -44.36 9.58
C ALA A 300 24.23 -44.22 8.62
N SER A 301 24.73 -43.01 8.45
CA SER A 301 26.03 -42.77 7.83
C SER A 301 26.73 -41.68 8.64
N ASP A 302 27.68 -42.15 9.43
CA ASP A 302 28.58 -41.38 10.28
C ASP A 302 29.60 -40.68 9.38
N SER A 303 29.58 -39.35 9.33
CA SER A 303 30.58 -38.54 8.65
C SER A 303 30.62 -37.16 9.29
N GLU A 304 31.62 -36.94 10.14
CA GLU A 304 31.96 -35.62 10.67
C GLU A 304 32.72 -34.82 9.60
N GLU A 305 32.11 -33.74 9.10
CA GLU A 305 32.84 -32.65 8.46
C GLU A 305 32.33 -31.31 9.01
N GLU A 306 33.20 -30.64 9.76
CA GLU A 306 33.09 -29.24 10.13
C GLU A 306 33.16 -28.37 8.86
N SER A 307 32.04 -27.75 8.47
CA SER A 307 32.08 -26.57 7.59
C SER A 307 31.08 -25.52 8.09
N GLU A 308 31.57 -24.61 8.92
CA GLU A 308 30.93 -23.31 9.12
C GLU A 308 31.08 -22.50 7.83
N GLU A 309 30.08 -22.53 6.95
CA GLU A 309 29.74 -21.51 5.95
C GLU A 309 28.70 -22.07 4.95
N ALA A 310 27.46 -22.27 5.39
CA ALA A 310 26.36 -22.61 4.47
C ALA A 310 25.01 -22.18 5.03
N ASP A 311 24.72 -20.87 5.00
CA ASP A 311 23.33 -20.37 5.06
C ASP A 311 23.24 -18.97 4.43
N LYS A 312 23.53 -18.90 3.12
CA LYS A 312 22.98 -17.84 2.29
C LYS A 312 21.90 -18.46 1.42
N PRO A 313 20.61 -18.11 1.60
CA PRO A 313 19.59 -18.55 0.66
C PRO A 313 19.95 -17.97 -0.70
N SER A 314 20.06 -18.84 -1.71
CA SER A 314 20.21 -18.45 -3.10
C SER A 314 19.08 -17.50 -3.45
N SER A 315 19.37 -16.22 -3.61
CA SER A 315 18.42 -15.27 -4.14
C SER A 315 18.02 -15.74 -5.54
N PRO A 316 16.71 -15.86 -5.86
CA PRO A 316 16.31 -16.07 -7.24
C PRO A 316 16.80 -14.88 -8.06
N GLU A 317 17.10 -15.11 -9.35
CA GLU A 317 17.69 -14.15 -10.29
C GLU A 317 16.95 -12.79 -10.41
N ASP A 318 15.76 -12.64 -9.81
CA ASP A 318 14.91 -11.44 -9.82
C ASP A 318 14.90 -10.65 -8.49
N GLY A 319 15.77 -10.98 -7.51
CA GLY A 319 15.88 -10.25 -6.24
C GLY A 319 14.63 -10.31 -5.34
N ARG A 320 13.80 -11.34 -5.51
CA ARG A 320 12.58 -11.56 -4.71
C ARG A 320 12.81 -12.66 -3.67
N LEU A 321 12.11 -12.57 -2.55
CA LEU A 321 12.17 -13.61 -1.53
C LEU A 321 11.46 -14.89 -1.97
N SER A 322 11.85 -16.03 -1.38
CA SER A 322 11.22 -17.32 -1.66
C SER A 322 9.99 -17.53 -0.77
N VAL A 323 8.99 -18.23 -1.30
CA VAL A 323 7.78 -18.58 -0.53
C VAL A 323 8.12 -19.45 0.68
N SER A 324 9.10 -20.36 0.56
CA SER A 324 9.54 -21.22 1.65
C SER A 324 10.09 -20.41 2.81
N TYR A 325 10.96 -19.44 2.53
CA TYR A 325 11.53 -18.55 3.54
C TYR A 325 10.44 -17.77 4.27
N ILE A 326 9.53 -17.13 3.54
CA ILE A 326 8.42 -16.39 4.16
C ILE A 326 7.48 -17.28 4.97
N THR A 327 7.25 -18.52 4.53
CA THR A 327 6.43 -19.47 5.28
C THR A 327 7.08 -19.83 6.62
N GLU A 328 8.39 -20.06 6.63
CA GLU A 328 9.15 -20.33 7.85
C GLU A 328 9.12 -19.12 8.81
N GLU A 329 9.30 -17.91 8.29
CA GLU A 329 9.22 -16.68 9.09
C GLU A 329 7.82 -16.47 9.69
N CYS A 330 6.75 -16.81 8.96
CA CYS A 330 5.40 -16.79 9.51
C CYS A 330 5.26 -17.73 10.73
N LEU A 331 5.79 -18.96 10.63
CA LEU A 331 5.74 -19.94 11.71
C LEU A 331 6.55 -19.48 12.93
N LYS A 332 7.76 -18.95 12.71
CA LYS A 332 8.58 -18.36 13.78
C LYS A 332 7.85 -17.22 14.48
N LYS A 333 7.18 -16.33 13.73
CA LYS A 333 6.42 -15.21 14.29
C LYS A 333 5.24 -15.67 15.14
N LEU A 334 4.52 -16.71 14.71
CA LEU A 334 3.45 -17.32 15.52
C LEU A 334 3.95 -17.92 16.83
N ASP A 335 5.15 -18.50 16.85
CA ASP A 335 5.79 -19.07 18.05
C ASP A 335 6.37 -18.02 19.00
N THR A 336 6.29 -16.73 18.66
CA THR A 336 6.74 -15.68 19.58
C THR A 336 5.90 -15.67 20.85
N LYS A 337 6.56 -15.38 21.98
CA LYS A 337 5.90 -15.25 23.28
C LYS A 337 4.75 -14.24 23.24
N GLN A 338 4.91 -13.14 22.50
CA GLN A 338 3.89 -12.12 22.40
C GLN A 338 2.64 -12.64 21.67
N GLN A 339 2.80 -13.27 20.50
CA GLN A 339 1.69 -13.86 19.77
C GLN A 339 0.99 -14.94 20.60
N THR A 340 1.77 -15.85 21.17
CA THR A 340 1.25 -16.95 21.99
C THR A 340 0.48 -16.44 23.20
N ASN A 341 1.01 -15.46 23.93
CA ASN A 341 0.32 -14.88 25.08
C ASN A 341 -0.95 -14.14 24.68
N THR A 342 -0.96 -13.40 23.57
CA THR A 342 -2.17 -12.73 23.08
C THR A 342 -3.26 -13.75 22.77
N LEU A 343 -2.90 -14.85 22.09
CA LEU A 343 -3.82 -15.93 21.76
C LEU A 343 -4.34 -16.65 23.01
N LEU A 344 -3.48 -16.98 23.97
CA LEU A 344 -3.90 -17.59 25.24
C LEU A 344 -4.83 -16.68 26.05
N ASN A 345 -4.51 -15.38 26.10
CA ASN A 345 -5.33 -14.39 26.78
C ASN A 345 -6.73 -14.23 26.16
N LEU A 346 -6.93 -14.59 24.89
CA LEU A 346 -8.28 -14.60 24.29
C LEU A 346 -9.13 -15.75 24.82
N VAL A 347 -8.51 -16.90 25.06
CA VAL A 347 -9.18 -18.14 25.48
C VAL A 347 -9.43 -18.15 26.99
N TRP A 348 -8.52 -17.58 27.78
CA TRP A 348 -8.60 -17.57 29.24
C TRP A 348 -9.46 -16.46 29.83
N ARG A 349 -10.15 -15.65 29.00
CA ARG A 349 -11.13 -14.68 29.49
C ARG A 349 -12.42 -15.39 29.88
N ASP A 350 -13.01 -14.95 30.99
CA ASP A 350 -14.33 -15.44 31.43
C ASP A 350 -15.45 -15.12 30.42
N SER A 351 -15.24 -14.12 29.55
CA SER A 351 -16.15 -13.71 28.47
C SER A 351 -15.87 -14.40 27.12
N ALA A 352 -14.94 -15.36 27.05
CA ALA A 352 -14.60 -16.01 25.79
C ALA A 352 -15.81 -16.72 25.17
N SER A 353 -16.16 -16.36 23.94
CA SER A 353 -17.28 -16.95 23.21
C SER A 353 -16.92 -18.33 22.64
N GLU A 354 -17.94 -19.13 22.33
CA GLU A 354 -17.77 -20.42 21.63
C GLU A 354 -16.98 -20.27 20.32
N GLU A 355 -17.16 -19.13 19.64
CA GLU A 355 -16.44 -18.81 18.41
C GLU A 355 -14.92 -18.69 18.63
N VAL A 356 -14.50 -18.07 19.74
CA VAL A 356 -13.07 -17.96 20.07
C VAL A 356 -12.47 -19.36 20.28
N PHE A 357 -13.16 -20.25 21.01
CA PHE A 357 -12.68 -21.61 21.25
C PHE A 357 -12.58 -22.44 19.97
N THR A 358 -13.61 -22.41 19.12
CA THR A 358 -13.64 -23.17 17.86
C THR A 358 -12.58 -22.68 16.88
N THR A 359 -12.41 -21.36 16.76
CA THR A 359 -11.40 -20.76 15.87
C THR A 359 -9.98 -21.07 16.39
N MET A 360 -9.74 -20.95 17.70
CA MET A 360 -8.45 -21.30 18.29
C MET A 360 -8.12 -22.78 18.10
N ALA A 361 -9.08 -23.68 18.34
CA ALA A 361 -8.89 -25.11 18.12
C ALA A 361 -8.50 -25.41 16.66
N SER A 362 -9.13 -24.71 15.70
CA SER A 362 -8.78 -24.82 14.28
C SER A 362 -7.35 -24.34 13.99
N VAL A 363 -6.93 -23.22 14.58
CA VAL A 363 -5.56 -22.69 14.44
C VAL A 363 -4.55 -23.69 15.02
N CYS A 364 -4.75 -24.15 16.25
CA CYS A 364 -3.88 -25.12 16.91
C CYS A 364 -3.81 -26.44 16.12
N HIS A 365 -4.94 -26.96 15.66
CA HIS A 365 -4.99 -28.16 14.83
C HIS A 365 -4.16 -27.99 13.56
N THR A 366 -4.29 -26.84 12.87
CA THR A 366 -3.51 -26.56 11.65
C THR A 366 -2.01 -26.49 11.95
N LEU A 367 -1.59 -25.82 13.04
CA LEU A 367 -0.18 -25.77 13.45
C LEU A 367 0.40 -27.16 13.74
N MET A 368 -0.33 -28.00 14.48
CA MET A 368 0.13 -29.33 14.86
C MET A 368 0.12 -30.33 13.70
N VAL A 369 -0.94 -30.33 12.88
CA VAL A 369 -1.17 -31.38 11.87
C VAL A 369 -0.54 -31.00 10.54
N GLN A 370 -0.74 -29.76 10.08
CA GLN A 370 -0.26 -29.30 8.77
C GLN A 370 1.20 -28.85 8.83
N HIS A 371 1.58 -28.11 9.87
CA HIS A 371 2.93 -27.53 9.98
C HIS A 371 3.84 -28.27 10.97
N ARG A 372 3.33 -29.30 11.66
CA ARG A 372 4.08 -30.15 12.61
C ARG A 372 4.87 -29.34 13.66
N MET A 373 4.34 -28.19 14.07
CA MET A 373 4.94 -27.37 15.11
C MET A 373 5.01 -28.18 16.41
N MET A 374 6.22 -28.33 16.98
CA MET A 374 6.41 -29.08 18.22
C MET A 374 5.69 -28.38 19.36
N VAL A 375 4.78 -29.09 20.02
CA VAL A 375 4.26 -28.66 21.32
C VAL A 375 5.39 -28.85 22.35
N PRO A 376 5.87 -27.79 23.03
CA PRO A 376 6.83 -27.96 24.10
C PRO A 376 6.25 -28.92 25.14
N LYS A 377 6.97 -30.00 25.44
CA LYS A 377 6.56 -30.94 26.50
C LYS A 377 6.59 -30.19 27.84
N VAL A 378 5.46 -29.65 28.26
CA VAL A 378 5.31 -29.08 29.60
C VAL A 378 5.43 -30.26 30.57
N ARG A 379 6.54 -30.30 31.33
CA ARG A 379 6.63 -31.19 32.49
C ARG A 379 5.58 -30.73 33.49
N VAL A 380 4.48 -31.47 33.58
CA VAL A 380 3.54 -31.36 34.69
C VAL A 380 4.29 -31.84 35.92
N TYR A 381 4.88 -30.90 36.68
CA TYR A 381 5.35 -31.21 38.03
C TYR A 381 4.09 -31.49 38.86
N LYS A 382 3.97 -32.75 39.28
CA LYS A 382 2.92 -33.24 40.18
C LYS A 382 2.93 -32.52 41.51
#